data_AF-A0A7U2HY45-F1
#
_entry.id   AF-A0A7U2HY45-F1
#
_cell.length_a   1.000
_cell.length_b   1.000
_cell.length_c   1.000
_cell.angle_alpha   90.00
_cell.angle_beta   90.00
_cell.angle_gamma   90.00
#
_symmetry.space_group_name_H-M   'P 1'
#
loop_
_entity.id
_entity.type
_entity.pdbx_description
1 polymer ?
#
loop_
_entity_poly.entity_id
_entity_poly.type
_entity_poly.pdbx_seq_one_letter_code
_entity_poly.pdbx_strand_id
1 'polypeptide(L)'
;MKEHEQNLPLLEDEGLNSPDSRQSRYSPFLSRARQTKFVVALGIYGLLMTAIVVVQNLPHAKKADPYSPAGHLLQFEQRKANPDEHSIFSDPPSSEVDKAWDDLVRPIYFSATEEEVKSSNEEPDDTVSLLDRDGYLGTIGVYHGLHCMRRIYWHLHEDTYFKNRTAEARAVEIVHARHCLGVVVNDLMCNADTALYTFGYYPDRDPIPRLKSGASRQCLKWDPFHQWATDRAPGYHPRLQAPVNLLRERTFEGSLQAEDMDVSSLKE
;
A
#
# COMPACT_ATOMS: atom_id res chain seq x y z
N MET A 1 14.32 79.80 -18.09
CA MET A 1 15.47 79.03 -18.62
C MET A 1 15.19 78.79 -20.09
N LYS A 2 15.61 79.73 -20.95
CA LYS A 2 16.85 79.65 -21.75
C LYS A 2 16.75 78.51 -22.77
N GLU A 3 16.38 78.86 -24.01
CA GLU A 3 17.29 79.08 -25.17
C GLU A 3 17.45 77.74 -25.92
N HIS A 4 17.42 77.60 -27.25
CA HIS A 4 17.65 78.56 -28.32
C HIS A 4 17.11 77.92 -29.63
N GLU A 5 16.30 78.64 -30.40
CA GLU A 5 16.17 78.41 -31.85
C GLU A 5 17.48 78.80 -32.54
N GLN A 6 17.87 78.15 -33.64
CA GLN A 6 18.02 78.81 -34.94
C GLN A 6 18.82 77.99 -35.96
N ASN A 7 18.17 77.86 -37.12
CA ASN A 7 18.67 78.08 -38.48
C ASN A 7 19.64 77.11 -39.17
N LEU A 8 19.10 76.63 -40.29
CA LEU A 8 19.72 76.08 -41.50
C LEU A 8 20.76 77.03 -42.11
N PRO A 9 21.76 76.50 -42.84
CA PRO A 9 21.87 76.90 -44.24
C PRO A 9 22.24 75.77 -45.22
N LEU A 10 21.75 75.94 -46.46
CA LEU A 10 22.16 75.27 -47.70
C LEU A 10 23.61 75.61 -48.09
N LEU A 11 24.24 74.70 -48.85
CA LEU A 11 25.09 74.86 -50.07
C LEU A 11 25.61 73.42 -50.42
N GLU A 12 25.19 72.78 -51.53
CA GLU A 12 25.89 72.69 -52.85
C GLU A 12 27.36 72.19 -52.72
N ASP A 13 27.93 71.23 -53.47
CA ASP A 13 27.57 70.52 -54.70
C ASP A 13 28.55 69.31 -54.91
N GLU A 14 28.20 68.40 -55.83
CA GLU A 14 29.04 67.49 -56.66
C GLU A 14 30.07 66.52 -56.05
N GLY A 15 29.92 65.23 -56.38
CA GLY A 15 30.93 64.19 -56.15
C GLY A 15 30.56 62.81 -56.66
N LEU A 16 30.61 62.62 -57.98
CA LEU A 16 30.57 61.32 -58.69
C LEU A 16 31.44 60.24 -58.01
N ASN A 17 30.93 59.01 -57.88
CA ASN A 17 31.60 57.78 -58.35
C ASN A 17 30.71 56.53 -58.20
N SER A 18 30.65 55.74 -59.28
CA SER A 18 29.86 54.51 -59.46
C SER A 18 30.08 53.43 -58.40
N PRO A 19 29.08 52.55 -58.14
CA PRO A 19 29.31 51.32 -57.41
C PRO A 19 30.00 50.31 -58.34
N ASP A 20 31.25 49.96 -57.99
CA ASP A 20 32.00 48.85 -58.57
C ASP A 20 31.24 47.54 -58.31
N SER A 21 30.66 46.97 -59.35
CA SER A 21 29.92 45.71 -59.32
C SER A 21 30.89 44.53 -59.20
N ARG A 22 31.42 44.28 -57.99
CA ARG A 22 32.00 42.96 -57.67
C ARG A 22 30.87 41.97 -57.44
N GLN A 23 30.46 41.31 -58.53
CA GLN A 23 29.67 40.08 -58.45
C GLN A 23 30.45 39.02 -57.66
N SER A 24 30.15 38.92 -56.36
CA SER A 24 30.43 37.73 -55.57
C SER A 24 29.63 36.58 -56.17
N ARG A 25 30.33 35.68 -56.87
CA ARG A 25 29.79 34.38 -57.28
C ARG A 25 29.44 33.59 -56.02
N TYR A 26 28.20 33.72 -55.57
CA TYR A 26 27.61 32.79 -54.62
C TYR A 26 27.57 31.41 -55.26
N SER A 27 28.46 30.53 -54.84
CA SER A 27 28.49 29.13 -55.26
C SER A 27 27.28 28.40 -54.68
N PRO A 28 26.33 27.91 -55.50
CA PRO A 28 25.17 27.13 -55.04
C PRO A 28 25.57 25.75 -54.45
N PHE A 29 26.85 25.38 -54.54
CA PHE A 29 27.38 24.13 -54.01
C PHE A 29 27.60 24.19 -52.49
N LEU A 30 28.03 25.35 -51.96
CA LEU A 30 28.24 25.57 -50.52
C LEU A 30 26.93 25.64 -49.74
N SER A 31 25.85 26.13 -50.36
CA SER A 31 24.51 26.18 -49.76
C SER A 31 23.87 24.79 -49.69
N ARG A 32 24.02 23.95 -50.73
CA ARG A 32 23.57 22.55 -50.71
C ARG A 32 24.26 21.75 -49.62
N ALA A 33 25.58 21.84 -49.48
CA ALA A 33 26.31 21.13 -48.42
C ALA A 33 25.90 21.57 -47.00
N ARG A 34 25.64 22.86 -46.78
CA ARG A 34 25.10 23.37 -45.50
C ARG A 34 23.67 22.89 -45.24
N GLN A 35 22.82 22.89 -46.27
CA GLN A 35 21.46 22.37 -46.18
C GLN A 35 21.46 20.87 -45.85
N THR A 36 22.30 20.06 -46.51
CA THR A 36 22.43 18.63 -46.21
C THR A 36 22.88 18.40 -44.76
N LYS A 37 23.87 19.16 -44.26
CA LYS A 37 24.30 19.05 -42.85
C LYS A 37 23.20 19.41 -41.86
N PHE A 38 22.39 20.43 -42.16
CA PHE A 38 21.28 20.84 -41.32
C PHE A 38 20.16 19.78 -41.29
N VAL A 39 19.81 19.21 -42.44
CA VAL A 39 18.83 18.11 -42.54
C VAL A 39 19.31 16.87 -41.81
N VAL A 40 20.59 16.51 -41.94
CA VAL A 40 21.18 15.38 -41.19
C VAL A 40 21.18 15.65 -39.69
N ALA A 41 21.52 16.86 -39.24
CA ALA A 41 21.48 17.22 -37.83
C ALA A 41 20.06 17.17 -37.24
N LEU A 42 19.05 17.65 -37.98
CA LEU A 42 17.64 17.52 -37.59
C LEU A 42 17.18 16.06 -37.53
N GLY A 43 17.62 15.23 -38.48
CA GLY A 43 17.35 13.79 -38.48
C GLY A 43 17.96 13.07 -37.26
N ILE A 44 19.22 13.38 -36.94
CA ILE A 44 19.91 12.86 -35.74
C ILE A 44 19.20 13.35 -34.46
N TYR A 45 18.85 14.62 -34.39
CA TYR A 45 18.12 15.18 -33.25
C TYR A 45 16.75 14.49 -33.07
N GLY A 46 16.00 14.30 -34.16
CA GLY A 46 14.74 13.57 -34.15
C GLY A 46 14.90 12.12 -33.68
N LEU A 47 15.93 11.41 -34.14
CA LEU A 47 16.24 10.06 -33.69
C LEU A 47 16.61 10.01 -32.20
N LEU A 48 17.43 10.95 -31.73
CA LEU A 48 17.81 11.04 -30.32
C LEU A 48 16.61 11.36 -29.42
N MET A 49 15.77 12.32 -29.80
CA MET A 49 14.54 12.64 -29.06
C MET A 49 13.58 11.45 -29.04
N THR A 50 13.44 10.74 -30.16
CA THR A 50 12.62 9.52 -30.22
C THR A 50 13.18 8.43 -29.32
N ALA A 51 14.51 8.21 -29.33
CA ALA A 51 15.16 7.25 -28.45
C ALA A 51 14.99 7.60 -26.97
N ILE A 52 15.10 8.88 -26.60
CA ILE A 52 14.86 9.35 -25.23
C ILE A 52 13.41 9.09 -24.81
N VAL A 53 12.44 9.45 -25.67
CA VAL A 53 11.01 9.20 -25.40
C VAL A 53 10.75 7.70 -25.27
N VAL A 54 11.30 6.87 -26.17
CA VAL A 54 11.15 5.41 -26.09
C VAL A 54 11.76 4.88 -24.80
N VAL A 55 12.99 5.27 -24.42
CA VAL A 55 13.64 4.81 -23.19
C VAL A 55 12.89 5.27 -21.94
N GLN A 56 12.37 6.50 -21.93
CA GLN A 56 11.56 7.01 -20.81
C GLN A 56 10.21 6.31 -20.67
N ASN A 57 9.65 5.83 -21.78
CA ASN A 57 8.38 5.11 -21.82
C ASN A 57 8.54 3.58 -21.85
N LEU A 58 9.78 3.06 -21.88
CA LEU A 58 10.01 1.64 -21.70
C LEU A 58 9.52 1.29 -20.30
N PRO A 59 8.63 0.29 -20.17
CA PRO A 59 8.25 -0.21 -18.87
C PRO A 59 9.53 -0.65 -18.18
N HIS A 60 9.89 0.05 -17.09
CA HIS A 60 10.97 -0.41 -16.24
C HIS A 60 10.62 -1.82 -15.80
N ALA A 61 11.59 -2.73 -15.79
CA ALA A 61 11.39 -4.07 -15.26
C ALA A 61 10.81 -3.92 -13.85
N LYS A 62 9.53 -4.25 -13.69
CA LYS A 62 8.89 -4.22 -12.38
C LYS A 62 9.62 -5.24 -11.52
N LYS A 63 10.05 -4.84 -10.32
CA LYS A 63 10.45 -5.83 -9.32
C LYS A 63 9.28 -6.79 -9.14
N ALA A 64 9.58 -8.09 -8.98
CA ALA A 64 8.55 -9.07 -8.69
C ALA A 64 7.82 -8.64 -7.41
N ASP A 65 6.50 -8.70 -7.43
CA ASP A 65 5.69 -8.46 -6.25
C ASP A 65 6.05 -9.48 -5.15
N PRO A 66 6.01 -9.10 -3.86
CA PRO A 66 6.19 -10.05 -2.78
C PRO A 66 5.24 -11.24 -2.91
N TYR A 67 5.72 -12.43 -2.54
CA TYR A 67 4.90 -13.63 -2.58
C TYR A 67 3.65 -13.50 -1.70
N SER A 68 2.51 -13.97 -2.20
CA SER A 68 1.29 -14.16 -1.43
C SER A 68 0.53 -15.38 -1.95
N PRO A 69 0.07 -16.30 -1.08
CA PRO A 69 -0.73 -17.44 -1.49
C PRO A 69 -2.08 -17.03 -2.13
N ALA A 70 -2.56 -15.81 -1.82
CA ALA A 70 -3.79 -15.24 -2.36
C ALA A 70 -3.56 -14.20 -3.46
N GLY A 71 -2.32 -14.06 -3.98
CA GLY A 71 -1.99 -13.02 -4.98
C GLY A 71 -2.85 -13.07 -6.24
N HIS A 72 -3.25 -14.27 -6.66
CA HIS A 72 -4.13 -14.50 -7.82
C HIS A 72 -5.59 -14.01 -7.63
N LEU A 73 -5.99 -13.68 -6.40
CA LEU A 73 -7.33 -13.20 -6.05
C LEU A 73 -7.40 -11.68 -5.88
N LEU A 74 -6.28 -10.98 -6.03
CA LEU A 74 -6.23 -9.54 -5.85
C LEU A 74 -7.00 -8.84 -6.97
N GLN A 75 -8.27 -8.54 -6.68
CA GLN A 75 -9.15 -7.73 -7.51
C GLN A 75 -9.53 -6.48 -6.74
N PHE A 76 -9.45 -5.31 -7.38
CA PHE A 76 -9.71 -4.05 -6.69
C PHE A 76 -10.97 -3.37 -7.21
N GLU A 77 -11.58 -2.57 -6.35
CA GLU A 77 -12.72 -1.69 -6.64
C GLU A 77 -12.54 -0.33 -5.97
N GLN A 78 -13.28 0.68 -6.45
CA GLN A 78 -13.28 1.99 -5.81
C GLN A 78 -14.43 2.09 -4.82
N ARG A 79 -14.15 2.58 -3.61
CA ARG A 79 -15.14 2.91 -2.58
C ARG A 79 -14.95 4.34 -2.11
N LYS A 80 -15.96 4.93 -1.47
CA LYS A 80 -15.81 6.24 -0.83
C LYS A 80 -14.70 6.18 0.23
N ALA A 81 -13.86 7.21 0.26
CA ALA A 81 -12.84 7.36 1.29
C ALA A 81 -13.50 7.54 2.66
N ASN A 82 -14.44 8.46 2.82
CA ASN A 82 -15.25 8.52 4.03
C ASN A 82 -16.54 7.70 3.83
N PRO A 83 -16.71 6.54 4.48
CA PRO A 83 -17.94 5.76 4.35
C PRO A 83 -19.09 6.47 5.06
N ASP A 84 -20.28 6.46 4.45
CA ASP A 84 -21.51 6.99 5.07
C ASP A 84 -22.24 5.92 5.89
N GLU A 85 -21.90 4.65 5.66
CA GLU A 85 -22.55 3.50 6.29
C GLU A 85 -21.98 3.26 7.69
N HIS A 86 -22.88 2.95 8.61
CA HIS A 86 -22.55 2.55 9.97
C HIS A 86 -21.82 1.20 9.99
N SER A 87 -20.84 1.07 10.88
CA SER A 87 -20.08 -0.16 11.07
C SER A 87 -20.46 -0.83 12.39
N ILE A 88 -21.02 -2.03 12.32
CA ILE A 88 -21.37 -2.84 13.50
C ILE A 88 -20.17 -3.13 14.40
N PHE A 89 -18.96 -3.16 13.84
CA PHE A 89 -17.72 -3.46 14.56
C PHE A 89 -17.33 -2.41 15.62
N SER A 90 -17.97 -1.23 15.59
CA SER A 90 -17.78 -0.15 16.57
C SER A 90 -18.93 0.00 17.56
N ASP A 91 -19.96 -0.85 17.48
CA ASP A 91 -21.10 -0.80 18.40
C ASP A 91 -20.72 -1.32 19.81
N PRO A 92 -21.48 -0.92 20.85
CA PRO A 92 -21.33 -1.53 22.18
C PRO A 92 -21.48 -3.06 22.14
N PRO A 93 -20.82 -3.79 23.05
CA PRO A 93 -20.85 -5.25 23.08
C PRO A 93 -22.27 -5.83 23.03
N SER A 94 -22.51 -6.74 22.09
CA SER A 94 -23.73 -7.52 21.96
C SER A 94 -23.45 -8.85 21.24
N SER A 95 -24.38 -9.80 21.31
CA SER A 95 -24.29 -11.06 20.57
C SER A 95 -24.13 -10.85 19.06
N GLU A 96 -24.75 -9.83 18.50
CA GLU A 96 -24.66 -9.49 17.08
C GLU A 96 -23.26 -8.95 16.73
N VAL A 97 -22.69 -8.10 17.58
CA VAL A 97 -21.32 -7.57 17.39
C VAL A 97 -20.28 -8.67 17.53
N ASP A 98 -20.43 -9.53 18.53
CA ASP A 98 -19.55 -10.70 18.73
C ASP A 98 -19.60 -11.63 17.53
N LYS A 99 -20.81 -11.92 17.03
CA LYS A 99 -20.98 -12.72 15.82
C LYS A 99 -20.34 -12.08 14.60
N ALA A 100 -20.49 -10.76 14.42
CA ALA A 100 -19.89 -10.06 13.29
C ALA A 100 -18.35 -10.14 13.34
N TRP A 101 -17.75 -9.89 14.51
CA TRP A 101 -16.32 -10.03 14.72
C TRP A 101 -15.84 -11.48 14.51
N ASP A 102 -16.60 -12.46 15.00
CA ASP A 102 -16.31 -13.88 14.80
C ASP A 102 -16.35 -14.27 13.33
N ASP A 103 -17.37 -13.84 12.59
CA ASP A 103 -17.50 -14.13 11.16
C ASP A 103 -16.33 -13.52 10.37
N LEU A 104 -15.97 -12.26 10.67
CA LEU A 104 -14.90 -11.54 9.98
C LEU A 104 -13.51 -12.14 10.25
N VAL A 105 -13.22 -12.50 11.50
CA VAL A 105 -11.90 -12.97 11.95
C VAL A 105 -11.77 -14.49 11.88
N ARG A 106 -12.86 -15.24 11.67
CA ARG A 106 -12.86 -16.71 11.60
C ARG A 106 -11.69 -17.30 10.81
N PRO A 107 -11.35 -16.84 9.59
CA PRO A 107 -10.21 -17.36 8.84
C PRO A 107 -8.87 -16.73 9.25
N ILE A 108 -8.68 -16.45 10.54
CA ILE A 108 -7.39 -16.00 11.09
C ILE A 108 -6.28 -17.00 10.80
N TYR A 109 -6.60 -18.28 10.85
CA TYR A 109 -5.71 -19.36 10.47
C TYR A 109 -6.18 -20.01 9.19
N PHE A 110 -5.22 -20.44 8.37
CA PHE A 110 -5.47 -21.28 7.21
C PHE A 110 -4.43 -22.40 7.14
N SER A 111 -4.81 -23.49 6.48
CA SER A 111 -3.93 -24.63 6.19
C SER A 111 -2.98 -24.26 5.06
N ALA A 112 -1.76 -23.86 5.39
CA ALA A 112 -0.70 -23.57 4.43
C ALA A 112 -0.04 -24.85 3.91
N THR A 113 0.23 -24.91 2.62
CA THR A 113 1.00 -25.98 1.99
C THR A 113 2.49 -25.79 2.25
N GLU A 114 3.27 -26.86 2.13
CA GLU A 114 4.73 -26.80 2.27
C GLU A 114 5.35 -25.82 1.25
N GLU A 115 4.82 -25.79 0.02
CA GLU A 115 5.26 -24.86 -1.02
C GLU A 115 4.95 -23.40 -0.65
N GLU A 116 3.80 -23.12 -0.04
CA GLU A 116 3.44 -21.76 0.42
C GLU A 116 4.33 -21.28 1.57
N VAL A 117 4.69 -22.19 2.50
CA VAL A 117 5.66 -21.91 3.58
C VAL A 117 7.02 -21.56 3.00
N LYS A 118 7.56 -22.43 2.13
CA LYS A 118 8.85 -22.20 1.46
C LYS A 118 8.86 -20.92 0.63
N SER A 119 7.79 -20.66 -0.11
CA SER A 119 7.65 -19.46 -0.95
C SER A 119 7.56 -18.16 -0.14
N SER A 120 7.23 -18.27 1.15
CA SER A 120 7.24 -17.16 2.11
C SER A 120 8.59 -16.95 2.80
N ASN A 121 9.64 -17.68 2.38
CA ASN A 121 10.97 -17.72 3.01
C ASN A 121 10.95 -18.28 4.45
N GLU A 122 9.99 -19.15 4.77
CA GLU A 122 9.94 -19.88 6.04
C GLU A 122 10.34 -21.35 5.82
N GLU A 123 10.83 -22.01 6.88
CA GLU A 123 11.26 -23.40 6.83
C GLU A 123 10.19 -24.34 7.40
N PRO A 124 9.72 -25.35 6.63
CA PRO A 124 8.68 -26.26 7.12
C PRO A 124 9.07 -27.05 8.37
N ASP A 125 10.35 -27.39 8.53
CA ASP A 125 10.84 -28.11 9.72
C ASP A 125 10.79 -27.24 11.00
N ASP A 126 10.73 -25.90 10.87
CA ASP A 126 10.62 -24.92 11.96
C ASP A 126 9.20 -24.32 12.08
N THR A 127 8.22 -24.89 11.37
CA THR A 127 6.85 -24.37 11.32
C THR A 127 5.88 -25.30 12.04
N VAL A 128 4.94 -24.71 12.79
CA VAL A 128 3.84 -25.44 13.45
C VAL A 128 2.94 -26.11 12.40
N SER A 129 2.73 -27.42 12.54
CA SER A 129 1.85 -28.19 11.65
C SER A 129 0.48 -28.47 12.28
N LEU A 130 -0.50 -28.75 11.42
CA LEU A 130 -1.85 -29.12 11.84
C LEU A 130 -1.92 -30.64 12.07
N LEU A 131 -2.54 -31.07 13.17
CA LEU A 131 -2.72 -32.49 13.49
C LEU A 131 -4.00 -33.09 12.88
N ASP A 132 -4.99 -32.25 12.59
CA ASP A 132 -6.31 -32.69 12.10
C ASP A 132 -6.42 -32.72 10.57
N ARG A 133 -5.43 -32.16 9.87
CA ARG A 133 -5.35 -32.10 8.41
C ARG A 133 -3.92 -31.81 7.96
N ASP A 134 -3.61 -32.12 6.70
CA ASP A 134 -2.30 -31.82 6.14
C ASP A 134 -2.04 -30.32 6.02
N GLY A 135 -0.81 -29.92 6.34
CA GLY A 135 -0.31 -28.56 6.17
C GLY A 135 0.15 -27.90 7.46
N TYR A 136 0.48 -26.63 7.32
CA TYR A 136 1.06 -25.78 8.35
C TYR A 136 0.07 -24.73 8.81
N LEU A 137 0.19 -24.31 10.06
CA LEU A 137 -0.60 -23.20 10.59
C LEU A 137 -0.12 -21.89 9.96
N GLY A 138 -0.90 -21.34 9.04
CA GLY A 138 -0.62 -20.06 8.39
C GLY A 138 -1.61 -18.98 8.80
N THR A 139 -1.22 -17.71 8.67
CA THR A 139 -2.11 -16.55 8.73
C THR A 139 -1.79 -15.59 7.59
N ILE A 140 -2.79 -14.89 7.06
CA ILE A 140 -2.55 -13.77 6.13
C ILE A 140 -2.56 -12.48 6.91
N GLY A 141 -1.64 -11.56 6.57
CA GLY A 141 -1.46 -10.27 7.25
C GLY A 141 -2.76 -9.52 7.55
N VAL A 142 -3.72 -9.46 6.61
CA VAL A 142 -5.01 -8.78 6.87
C VAL A 142 -5.82 -9.40 8.00
N TYR A 143 -5.80 -10.73 8.18
CA TYR A 143 -6.50 -11.36 9.30
C TYR A 143 -5.74 -11.22 10.61
N HIS A 144 -4.41 -11.17 10.58
CA HIS A 144 -3.63 -10.79 11.74
C HIS A 144 -3.97 -9.35 12.18
N GLY A 145 -4.05 -8.40 11.23
CA GLY A 145 -4.50 -7.03 11.50
C GLY A 145 -5.94 -6.94 12.02
N LEU A 146 -6.87 -7.73 11.46
CA LEU A 146 -8.26 -7.79 11.93
C LEU A 146 -8.39 -8.42 13.33
N HIS A 147 -7.64 -9.48 13.61
CA HIS A 147 -7.50 -10.04 14.96
C HIS A 147 -6.99 -8.96 15.93
N CYS A 148 -5.93 -8.26 15.56
CA CYS A 148 -5.37 -7.17 16.36
C CYS A 148 -6.39 -6.06 16.63
N MET A 149 -7.19 -5.67 15.64
CA MET A 149 -8.25 -4.70 15.81
C MET A 149 -9.34 -5.18 16.77
N ARG A 150 -9.74 -6.46 16.67
CA ARG A 150 -10.69 -7.08 17.62
C ARG A 150 -10.15 -7.10 19.04
N ARG A 151 -8.86 -7.40 19.24
CA ARG A 151 -8.22 -7.34 20.57
C ARG A 151 -8.27 -5.93 21.16
N ILE A 152 -8.00 -4.90 20.35
CA ILE A 152 -8.13 -3.50 20.78
C ILE A 152 -9.59 -3.18 21.15
N TYR A 153 -10.56 -3.63 20.37
CA TYR A 153 -11.98 -3.47 20.67
C TYR A 153 -12.35 -4.12 22.02
N TRP A 154 -11.87 -5.32 22.31
CA TRP A 154 -12.08 -5.96 23.61
C TRP A 154 -11.48 -5.16 24.78
N HIS A 155 -10.31 -4.54 24.61
CA HIS A 155 -9.72 -3.63 25.61
C HIS A 155 -10.55 -2.37 25.85
N LEU A 156 -11.18 -1.81 24.81
CA LEU A 156 -12.12 -0.69 24.99
C LEU A 156 -13.37 -1.08 25.78
N HIS A 157 -13.62 -2.38 25.92
CA HIS A 157 -14.78 -2.96 26.58
C HIS A 157 -14.36 -4.00 27.64
N GLU A 158 -13.28 -3.74 28.38
CA GLU A 158 -12.71 -4.68 29.35
C GLU A 158 -13.69 -5.13 30.43
N ASP A 159 -14.63 -4.27 30.83
CA ASP A 159 -15.70 -4.60 31.78
C ASP A 159 -16.62 -5.74 31.29
N THR A 160 -16.68 -5.94 29.98
CA THR A 160 -17.44 -7.02 29.34
C THR A 160 -16.55 -8.23 29.08
N TYR A 161 -15.46 -8.05 28.32
CA TYR A 161 -14.66 -9.18 27.83
C TYR A 161 -13.65 -9.71 28.86
N PHE A 162 -13.27 -8.90 29.84
CA PHE A 162 -12.26 -9.25 30.86
C PHE A 162 -12.76 -9.13 32.29
N LYS A 163 -14.08 -9.15 32.51
CA LYS A 163 -14.72 -8.97 33.82
C LYS A 163 -14.11 -9.83 34.94
N ASN A 164 -13.83 -11.09 34.65
CA ASN A 164 -13.37 -12.08 35.64
C ASN A 164 -11.87 -12.42 35.54
N ARG A 165 -11.07 -11.61 34.84
CA ARG A 165 -9.63 -11.88 34.70
C ARG A 165 -8.87 -11.47 35.97
N THR A 166 -7.76 -12.16 36.25
CA THR A 166 -6.81 -11.77 37.30
C THR A 166 -6.03 -10.51 36.91
N ALA A 167 -5.29 -9.91 37.84
CA ALA A 167 -4.43 -8.77 37.52
C ALA A 167 -3.31 -9.16 36.55
N GLU A 168 -2.77 -10.36 36.72
CA GLU A 168 -1.73 -10.96 35.88
C GLU A 168 -2.24 -11.19 34.46
N ALA A 169 -3.43 -11.79 34.32
CA ALA A 169 -4.07 -12.00 33.02
C ALA A 169 -4.35 -10.66 32.32
N ARG A 170 -4.79 -9.63 33.05
CA ARG A 170 -4.96 -8.28 32.48
C ARG A 170 -3.63 -7.65 32.04
N ALA A 171 -2.56 -7.85 32.79
CA ALA A 171 -1.24 -7.35 32.42
C ALA A 171 -0.75 -7.96 31.09
N VAL A 172 -0.95 -9.27 30.91
CA VAL A 172 -0.68 -9.97 29.65
C VAL A 172 -1.52 -9.39 28.51
N GLU A 173 -2.82 -9.22 28.74
CA GLU A 173 -3.74 -8.63 27.77
C GLU A 173 -3.29 -7.24 27.32
N ILE A 174 -2.83 -6.39 28.23
CA ILE A 174 -2.30 -5.05 27.91
C ILE A 174 -1.05 -5.16 27.02
N VAL A 175 -0.12 -6.08 27.31
CA VAL A 175 1.06 -6.29 26.46
C VAL A 175 0.64 -6.72 25.05
N HIS A 176 -0.33 -7.63 24.95
CA HIS A 176 -0.87 -8.07 23.66
C HIS A 176 -1.52 -6.91 22.91
N ALA A 177 -2.40 -6.13 23.53
CA ALA A 177 -3.03 -4.98 22.86
C ALA A 177 -2.01 -3.93 22.38
N ARG A 178 -0.91 -3.72 23.12
CA ARG A 178 0.18 -2.83 22.68
C ARG A 178 0.91 -3.37 21.45
N HIS A 179 1.14 -4.67 21.38
CA HIS A 179 1.66 -5.31 20.16
C HIS A 179 0.67 -5.15 19.00
N CYS A 180 -0.61 -5.44 19.22
CA CYS A 180 -1.67 -5.28 18.23
C CYS A 180 -1.74 -3.86 17.67
N LEU A 181 -1.60 -2.84 18.52
CA LEU A 181 -1.58 -1.44 18.08
C LEU A 181 -0.41 -1.18 17.12
N GLY A 182 0.78 -1.73 17.41
CA GLY A 182 1.94 -1.63 16.53
C GLY A 182 1.72 -2.29 15.16
N VAL A 183 1.12 -3.49 15.15
CA VAL A 183 0.77 -4.21 13.92
C VAL A 183 -0.17 -3.38 13.05
N VAL A 184 -1.26 -2.87 13.62
CA VAL A 184 -2.26 -2.06 12.90
C VAL A 184 -1.62 -0.79 12.32
N VAL A 185 -0.79 -0.09 13.09
CA VAL A 185 -0.10 1.11 12.61
C VAL A 185 0.81 0.76 11.42
N ASN A 186 1.57 -0.31 11.52
CA ASN A 186 2.45 -0.75 10.44
C ASN A 186 1.65 -1.15 9.18
N ASP A 187 0.54 -1.88 9.33
CA ASP A 187 -0.33 -2.28 8.22
C ASP A 187 -0.93 -1.07 7.50
N LEU A 188 -1.36 -0.04 8.24
CA LEU A 188 -1.86 1.21 7.68
C LEU A 188 -0.76 2.00 6.94
N MET A 189 0.48 1.96 7.42
CA MET A 189 1.61 2.59 6.74
C MET A 189 2.01 1.83 5.46
N CYS A 190 1.97 0.49 5.49
CA CYS A 190 2.24 -0.34 4.31
C CYS A 190 1.15 -0.22 3.24
N ASN A 191 -0.11 0.01 3.65
CA ASN A 191 -1.27 0.11 2.76
C ASN A 191 -1.93 1.50 2.87
N ALA A 192 -1.14 2.55 2.64
CA ALA A 192 -1.58 3.92 2.84
C ALA A 192 -2.76 4.32 1.95
N ASP A 193 -3.89 4.71 2.57
CA ASP A 193 -4.99 5.40 1.90
C ASP A 193 -4.57 6.84 1.58
N THR A 194 -4.41 7.13 0.29
CA THR A 194 -3.98 8.45 -0.20
C THR A 194 -5.15 9.36 -0.57
N ALA A 195 -6.39 8.94 -0.32
CA ALA A 195 -7.55 9.78 -0.56
C ALA A 195 -7.53 11.02 0.35
N LEU A 196 -7.82 12.19 -0.23
CA LEU A 196 -7.81 13.45 0.52
C LEU A 196 -9.01 13.52 1.46
N TYR A 197 -8.74 13.70 2.76
CA TYR A 197 -9.74 14.12 3.73
C TYR A 197 -9.59 15.61 4.01
N THR A 198 -10.72 16.26 4.30
CA THR A 198 -10.78 17.65 4.73
C THR A 198 -11.78 17.78 5.88
N PHE A 199 -12.03 18.99 6.35
CA PHE A 199 -12.91 19.26 7.49
C PHE A 199 -14.09 20.15 7.06
N GLY A 200 -15.26 19.87 7.60
CA GLY A 200 -16.47 20.69 7.43
C GLY A 200 -17.06 21.11 8.78
N TYR A 201 -17.73 22.25 8.80
CA TYR A 201 -18.51 22.71 9.96
C TYR A 201 -19.99 22.43 9.74
N TYR A 202 -20.66 21.97 10.80
CA TYR A 202 -22.11 21.81 10.84
C TYR A 202 -22.67 22.67 11.99
N PRO A 203 -22.76 24.00 11.81
CA PRO A 203 -23.00 24.94 12.90
C PRO A 203 -24.32 24.68 13.65
N ASP A 204 -25.31 24.07 13.00
CA ASP A 204 -26.60 23.72 13.63
C ASP A 204 -26.57 22.40 14.41
N ARG A 205 -25.45 21.67 14.41
CA ARG A 205 -25.33 20.34 15.05
C ARG A 205 -24.12 20.22 15.97
N ASP A 206 -22.99 20.81 15.59
CA ASP A 206 -21.72 20.63 16.28
C ASP A 206 -20.75 21.80 16.00
N PRO A 207 -20.23 22.50 17.04
CA PRO A 207 -19.21 23.52 16.85
C PRO A 207 -17.84 22.96 16.44
N ILE A 208 -17.63 21.64 16.50
CA ILE A 208 -16.36 20.99 16.18
C ILE A 208 -16.30 20.63 14.69
N PRO A 209 -15.22 21.01 13.96
CA PRO A 209 -15.03 20.55 12.59
C PRO A 209 -15.01 19.02 12.52
N ARG A 210 -15.79 18.45 11.59
CA ARG A 210 -15.85 17.01 11.37
C ARG A 210 -15.11 16.64 10.10
N LEU A 211 -14.43 15.49 10.15
CA LEU A 211 -13.75 14.91 8.99
C LEU A 211 -14.78 14.61 7.90
N LYS A 212 -14.44 14.93 6.66
CA LYS A 212 -15.24 14.63 5.47
C LYS A 212 -14.33 14.36 4.27
N SER A 213 -14.79 13.53 3.35
CA SER A 213 -14.13 13.36 2.05
C SER A 213 -15.17 13.02 1.00
N GLY A 214 -15.04 13.64 -0.18
CA GLY A 214 -15.73 13.22 -1.39
C GLY A 214 -14.85 12.37 -2.31
N ALA A 215 -13.61 12.07 -1.88
CA ALA A 215 -12.67 11.28 -2.65
C ALA A 215 -13.05 9.79 -2.62
N SER A 216 -12.53 9.05 -3.60
CA SER A 216 -12.60 7.60 -3.63
C SER A 216 -11.24 7.01 -3.25
N ARG A 217 -11.25 5.82 -2.66
CA ARG A 217 -10.09 4.99 -2.36
C ARG A 217 -10.19 3.66 -3.10
N GLN A 218 -9.04 3.04 -3.33
CA GLN A 218 -8.96 1.69 -3.88
C GLN A 218 -9.06 0.67 -2.74
N CYS A 219 -9.97 -0.30 -2.88
CA CYS A 219 -10.17 -1.37 -1.93
C CYS A 219 -10.04 -2.73 -2.63
N LEU A 220 -9.58 -3.75 -1.92
CA LEU A 220 -9.70 -5.14 -2.38
C LEU A 220 -11.20 -5.52 -2.41
N LYS A 221 -11.62 -6.25 -3.44
CA LYS A 221 -12.91 -6.95 -3.43
C LYS A 221 -12.85 -8.03 -2.36
N TRP A 222 -13.52 -7.76 -1.25
CA TRP A 222 -13.37 -8.55 -0.02
C TRP A 222 -13.89 -9.98 -0.18
N ASP A 223 -15.11 -10.16 -0.70
CA ASP A 223 -15.81 -11.45 -0.60
C ASP A 223 -15.08 -12.63 -1.26
N PRO A 224 -14.53 -12.53 -2.49
CA PRO A 224 -13.79 -13.64 -3.10
C PRO A 224 -12.53 -14.03 -2.30
N PHE A 225 -11.81 -13.02 -1.79
CA PHE A 225 -10.64 -13.25 -0.96
C PHE A 225 -11.03 -13.86 0.40
N HIS A 226 -12.11 -13.37 1.00
CA HIS A 226 -12.60 -13.85 2.29
C HIS A 226 -13.11 -15.28 2.21
N GLN A 227 -13.80 -15.63 1.13
CA GLN A 227 -14.25 -17.00 0.86
C GLN A 227 -13.06 -17.94 0.72
N TRP A 228 -12.05 -17.58 -0.07
CA TRP A 228 -10.82 -18.39 -0.21
C TRP A 228 -10.14 -18.66 1.13
N ALA A 229 -10.05 -17.67 2.01
CA ALA A 229 -9.44 -17.85 3.32
C ALA A 229 -10.31 -18.75 4.22
N THR A 230 -11.63 -18.56 4.16
CA THR A 230 -12.61 -19.35 4.91
C THR A 230 -12.58 -20.83 4.52
N ASP A 231 -12.53 -21.13 3.22
CA ASP A 231 -12.48 -22.52 2.71
C ASP A 231 -11.22 -23.27 3.14
N ARG A 232 -10.17 -22.53 3.49
CA ARG A 232 -8.88 -23.06 3.92
C ARG A 232 -8.68 -23.04 5.43
N ALA A 233 -9.63 -22.51 6.19
CA ALA A 233 -9.53 -22.44 7.63
C ALA A 233 -9.55 -23.85 8.26
N PRO A 234 -8.68 -24.17 9.22
CA PRO A 234 -8.65 -25.46 9.90
C PRO A 234 -9.70 -25.56 11.03
N GLY A 235 -10.59 -24.56 11.17
CA GLY A 235 -11.51 -24.42 12.30
C GLY A 235 -10.97 -23.46 13.37
N TYR A 236 -11.75 -23.28 14.46
CA TYR A 236 -11.41 -22.32 15.53
C TYR A 236 -10.32 -22.82 16.48
N HIS A 237 -10.29 -24.12 16.73
CA HIS A 237 -9.38 -24.75 17.68
C HIS A 237 -8.67 -25.93 17.02
N PRO A 238 -7.83 -25.67 15.99
CA PRO A 238 -7.08 -26.74 15.37
C PRO A 238 -6.12 -27.35 16.40
N ARG A 239 -5.96 -28.67 16.37
CA ARG A 239 -4.86 -29.32 17.09
C ARG A 239 -3.57 -29.09 16.33
N LEU A 240 -2.53 -28.70 17.05
CA LEU A 240 -1.24 -28.31 16.50
C LEU A 240 -0.15 -29.29 16.95
N GLN A 241 0.86 -29.42 16.10
CA GLN A 241 2.09 -30.12 16.41
C GLN A 241 3.24 -29.12 16.38
N ALA A 242 4.09 -29.20 17.42
CA ALA A 242 5.29 -28.40 17.50
C ALA A 242 6.20 -28.64 16.28
N PRO A 243 6.99 -27.63 15.86
CA PRO A 243 7.97 -27.76 14.79
C PRO A 243 8.84 -29.02 14.89
N VAL A 244 9.14 -29.62 13.73
CA VAL A 244 9.85 -30.91 13.62
C VAL A 244 11.27 -30.81 14.18
N ASN A 245 11.95 -29.68 13.98
CA ASN A 245 13.27 -29.43 14.56
C ASN A 245 13.28 -29.54 16.10
N LEU A 246 12.27 -28.98 16.78
CA LEU A 246 12.13 -29.06 18.24
C LEU A 246 11.82 -30.48 18.73
N LEU A 247 11.03 -31.24 17.96
CA LEU A 247 10.73 -32.64 18.27
C LEU A 247 11.96 -33.55 18.12
N ARG A 248 12.84 -33.26 17.15
CA ARG A 248 14.07 -34.02 16.91
C ARG A 248 15.12 -33.83 18.02
N GLU A 249 15.13 -32.68 18.69
CA GLU A 249 16.08 -32.34 19.76
C GLU A 249 15.80 -33.04 21.11
N ARG A 250 14.76 -33.88 21.21
CA ARG A 250 14.37 -34.66 22.40
C ARG A 250 14.25 -33.81 23.67
N THR A 251 13.30 -32.88 23.69
CA THR A 251 12.83 -32.24 24.95
C THR A 251 11.33 -31.93 24.98
N PHE A 252 10.57 -32.14 23.91
CA PHE A 252 9.15 -31.75 23.85
C PHE A 252 8.23 -32.93 23.50
N GLU A 253 7.56 -33.51 24.50
CA GLU A 253 6.37 -34.35 24.31
C GLU A 253 5.14 -33.46 24.55
N GLY A 254 4.62 -32.83 23.50
CA GLY A 254 3.44 -31.97 23.64
C GLY A 254 2.74 -31.73 22.31
N SER A 255 1.50 -32.20 22.18
CA SER A 255 0.54 -31.62 21.23
C SER A 255 0.16 -30.24 21.77
N LEU A 256 0.39 -29.19 20.98
CA LEU A 256 -0.09 -27.85 21.32
C LEU A 256 -1.52 -27.75 20.78
N GLN A 257 -2.49 -27.35 21.58
CA GLN A 257 -3.77 -26.88 21.06
C GLN A 257 -3.57 -25.44 20.57
N ALA A 258 -4.37 -24.96 19.62
CA ALA A 258 -4.34 -23.53 19.25
C ALA A 258 -4.61 -22.59 20.45
N GLU A 259 -5.22 -23.12 21.52
CA GLU A 259 -5.43 -22.45 22.79
C GLU A 259 -4.16 -22.40 23.68
N ASP A 260 -3.11 -23.18 23.37
CA ASP A 260 -1.82 -23.16 24.06
C ASP A 260 -0.86 -22.08 23.49
N MET A 261 -1.25 -21.46 22.37
CA MET A 261 -0.68 -20.18 21.91
C MET A 261 -1.44 -18.97 22.49
N ASP A 262 -2.51 -19.21 23.22
CA ASP A 262 -3.13 -18.24 24.12
C ASP A 262 -2.51 -18.41 25.51
N VAL A 263 -2.39 -17.33 26.27
CA VAL A 263 -1.88 -17.33 27.66
C VAL A 263 -2.96 -17.87 28.61
N SER A 264 -3.67 -18.90 28.14
CA SER A 264 -4.77 -19.59 28.79
C SER A 264 -4.28 -20.61 29.83
N SER A 265 -2.95 -20.72 30.03
CA SER A 265 -2.34 -21.43 31.16
C SER A 265 -2.55 -20.74 32.53
N LEU A 266 -3.41 -19.72 32.62
CA LEU A 266 -3.99 -19.22 33.87
C LEU A 266 -5.39 -19.82 34.13
N LYS A 267 -5.56 -21.12 33.89
CA LYS A 267 -6.61 -21.91 34.54
C LYS A 267 -6.09 -22.45 35.87
N GLU A 268 -6.07 -21.57 36.86
CA GLU A 268 -6.47 -21.78 38.26
C GLU A 268 -6.68 -20.40 38.91
#